data_AF-A0A3D5BFT9-F1
#
_entry.id   AF-A0A3D5BFT9-F1
#
_cell.length_a   1.000
_cell.length_b   1.000
_cell.length_c   1.000
_cell.angle_alpha   90.00
_cell.angle_beta   90.00
_cell.angle_gamma   90.00
#
_symmetry.space_group_name_H-M   'P 1'
#
loop_
_entity.id
_entity.type
_entity.pdbx_description
1 polymer ?
#
loop_
_entity_poly.entity_id
_entity_poly.type
_entity_poly.pdbx_seq_one_letter_code
_entity_poly.pdbx_strand_id
1 'polypeptide(L)'
;MKKYHDPVLDALSATSSACLAQGRVSYQSTSIADHLVRQITFSLKAFGPALRTGGIIDHIGKELKEVAENPHDLSEWIDIAMLALDGAWRHAVRGGRTHEDIAQEVAAVLQVKLVKNENRTWPDWRLLSEDKAIEHDRTGESAGKVGE
;
A
#
# COMPACT_ATOMS: atom_id res chain seq x y z
N MET A 1 14.51 -30.02 -20.62
CA MET A 1 14.10 -28.68 -20.13
C MET A 1 12.58 -28.62 -20.10
N LYS A 2 11.97 -28.76 -18.91
CA LYS A 2 10.52 -28.59 -18.74
C LYS A 2 10.26 -27.09 -18.59
N LYS A 3 9.38 -26.52 -19.43
CA LYS A 3 8.89 -25.14 -19.27
C LYS A 3 8.15 -25.06 -17.94
N TYR A 4 8.56 -24.15 -17.07
CA TYR A 4 7.86 -23.86 -15.81
C TYR A 4 6.53 -23.18 -16.18
N HIS A 5 5.41 -23.74 -15.72
CA HIS A 5 4.09 -23.17 -15.93
C HIS A 5 3.77 -22.30 -14.71
N ASP A 6 3.81 -20.99 -14.93
CA ASP A 6 3.47 -19.87 -14.04
C ASP A 6 1.99 -19.76 -13.63
N PRO A 7 1.41 -20.41 -12.60
CA PRO A 7 -0.03 -20.34 -12.35
C PRO A 7 -0.47 -18.96 -11.85
N VAL A 8 0.46 -18.14 -11.36
CA VAL A 8 0.20 -16.79 -10.83
C VAL A 8 -0.07 -15.80 -11.97
N LEU A 9 0.55 -16.01 -13.14
CA LEU A 9 0.30 -15.19 -14.33
C LEU A 9 -1.09 -15.42 -14.92
N ASP A 10 -1.64 -16.63 -14.80
CA ASP A 10 -3.00 -16.93 -15.25
C ASP A 10 -4.07 -16.38 -14.27
N ALA A 11 -3.75 -16.30 -12.98
CA ALA A 11 -4.64 -15.73 -11.96
C ALA A 11 -4.82 -14.20 -12.08
N LEU A 12 -3.82 -13.48 -12.61
CA LEU A 12 -3.91 -12.05 -12.94
C LEU A 12 -4.87 -11.77 -14.11
N SER A 13 -5.03 -12.74 -15.02
CA SER A 13 -6.04 -12.68 -16.09
C SER A 13 -7.46 -12.95 -15.59
N ALA A 14 -7.62 -13.80 -14.57
CA ALA A 14 -8.93 -14.21 -14.08
C ALA A 14 -9.55 -13.22 -13.07
N THR A 15 -8.74 -12.62 -12.20
CA THR A 15 -9.20 -11.64 -11.19
C THR A 15 -9.60 -10.29 -11.77
N SER A 16 -9.03 -9.91 -12.92
CA SER A 16 -9.51 -8.73 -13.68
C SER A 16 -10.94 -8.94 -14.21
N SER A 17 -11.33 -10.18 -14.55
CA SER A 17 -12.62 -10.43 -15.23
C SER A 17 -13.84 -10.35 -14.31
N ALA A 18 -13.70 -10.57 -12.99
CA ALA A 18 -14.83 -10.47 -12.06
C ALA A 18 -15.19 -9.01 -11.74
N CYS A 19 -14.22 -8.08 -11.72
CA CYS A 19 -14.47 -6.66 -11.50
C CYS A 19 -15.00 -5.95 -12.78
N LEU A 20 -14.71 -6.51 -13.97
CA LEU A 20 -15.11 -5.95 -15.27
C LEU A 20 -16.56 -6.30 -15.70
N ALA A 21 -17.26 -7.17 -14.98
CA ALA A 21 -18.61 -7.61 -15.33
C ALA A 21 -19.71 -6.53 -15.15
N GLN A 22 -19.40 -5.36 -14.58
CA GLN A 22 -20.35 -4.25 -14.40
C GLN A 22 -20.27 -3.14 -15.46
N GLY A 23 -19.72 -3.42 -16.64
CA GLY A 23 -20.15 -2.77 -17.90
C GLY A 23 -20.10 -1.24 -18.02
N ARG A 24 -19.31 -0.50 -17.22
CA ARG A 24 -19.10 0.97 -17.39
C ARG A 24 -17.76 1.51 -16.85
N VAL A 25 -16.66 0.78 -16.98
CA VAL A 25 -15.33 1.37 -16.71
C VAL A 25 -14.36 0.94 -17.79
N SER A 26 -14.03 1.85 -18.72
CA SER A 26 -12.80 1.73 -19.50
C SER A 26 -11.64 1.77 -18.51
N TYR A 27 -10.79 0.75 -18.49
CA TYR A 27 -9.55 0.77 -17.70
C TYR A 27 -8.64 1.87 -18.26
N GLN A 28 -8.80 3.09 -17.77
CA GLN A 28 -7.77 4.10 -17.91
C GLN A 28 -6.72 3.79 -16.85
N SER A 29 -5.47 3.59 -17.27
CA SER A 29 -4.33 3.59 -16.36
C SER A 29 -4.27 4.95 -15.67
N THR A 30 -4.85 5.07 -14.48
CA THR A 30 -4.77 6.29 -13.66
C THR A 30 -3.47 6.27 -12.88
N SER A 31 -2.78 7.42 -12.79
CA SER A 31 -1.60 7.50 -11.94
C SER A 31 -1.97 7.24 -10.47
N ILE A 32 -1.00 6.85 -9.64
CA ILE A 32 -1.23 6.72 -8.19
C ILE A 32 -1.71 8.04 -7.57
N ALA A 33 -1.27 9.18 -8.11
CA ALA A 33 -1.74 10.49 -7.68
C ALA A 33 -3.23 10.69 -8.01
N ASP A 34 -3.68 10.32 -9.21
CA ASP A 34 -5.10 10.42 -9.59
C ASP A 34 -5.98 9.51 -8.72
N HIS A 35 -5.49 8.31 -8.39
CA HIS A 35 -6.15 7.42 -7.45
C HIS A 35 -6.28 8.07 -6.06
N LEU A 36 -5.19 8.65 -5.55
CA LEU A 36 -5.17 9.31 -4.24
C LEU A 36 -6.11 10.51 -4.18
N VAL A 37 -6.23 11.33 -5.22
CA VAL A 37 -7.20 12.45 -5.25
C VAL A 37 -8.63 11.92 -5.06
N ARG A 38 -8.99 10.82 -5.74
CA ARG A 38 -10.29 10.17 -5.59
C ARG A 38 -10.48 9.61 -4.19
N GLN A 39 -9.46 8.95 -3.66
CA GLN A 39 -9.48 8.37 -2.32
C GLN A 39 -9.64 9.44 -1.23
N ILE A 40 -8.85 10.52 -1.27
CA ILE A 40 -8.94 11.66 -0.34
C ILE A 40 -10.37 12.22 -0.35
N THR A 41 -10.90 12.48 -1.55
CA THR A 41 -12.25 13.04 -1.72
C THR A 41 -13.32 12.12 -1.13
N PHE A 42 -13.24 10.81 -1.41
CA PHE A 42 -14.16 9.83 -0.84
C PHE A 42 -14.03 9.75 0.69
N SER A 43 -12.80 9.64 1.19
CA SER A 43 -12.51 9.43 2.61
C SER A 43 -12.91 10.63 3.47
N LEU A 44 -12.71 11.86 2.98
CA LEU A 44 -13.21 13.07 3.65
C LEU A 44 -14.74 13.10 3.69
N LYS A 45 -15.41 12.66 2.62
CA LYS A 45 -16.87 12.61 2.55
C LYS A 45 -17.46 11.53 3.46
N ALA A 46 -16.85 10.34 3.49
CA ALA A 46 -17.37 9.19 4.21
C ALA A 46 -17.00 9.20 5.70
N PHE A 47 -15.77 9.59 6.01
CA PHE A 47 -15.20 9.46 7.36
C PHE A 47 -14.86 10.81 8.00
N GLY A 48 -15.13 11.91 7.32
CA GLY A 48 -14.93 13.26 7.83
C GLY A 48 -13.45 13.68 7.95
N PRO A 49 -13.23 14.94 8.36
CA PRO A 49 -11.90 15.46 8.63
C PRO A 49 -11.36 14.87 9.94
N ALA A 50 -10.05 14.66 10.02
CA ALA A 50 -9.21 14.37 11.20
C ALA A 50 -8.02 13.50 10.76
N LEU A 51 -7.02 13.34 11.63
CA LEU A 51 -5.90 12.42 11.39
C LEU A 51 -6.34 10.94 11.41
N ARG A 52 -7.40 10.61 12.17
CA ARG A 52 -7.96 9.25 12.29
C ARG A 52 -6.96 8.14 12.63
N THR A 53 -5.76 8.48 13.11
CA THR A 53 -4.62 7.56 13.31
C THR A 53 -5.00 6.28 14.04
N GLY A 54 -5.63 6.40 15.23
CA GLY A 54 -6.01 5.23 16.02
C GLY A 54 -7.06 4.35 15.33
N GLY A 55 -8.03 4.96 14.63
CA GLY A 55 -9.06 4.22 13.90
C GLY A 55 -8.50 3.49 12.68
N ILE A 56 -7.57 4.10 11.95
CA ILE A 56 -6.90 3.47 10.81
C ILE A 56 -6.04 2.30 11.27
N ILE A 57 -5.27 2.46 12.35
CA ILE A 57 -4.45 1.38 12.92
C ILE A 57 -5.32 0.23 13.41
N ASP A 58 -6.42 0.53 14.13
CA ASP A 58 -7.39 -0.50 14.57
C ASP A 58 -7.96 -1.28 13.38
N HIS A 59 -8.30 -0.58 12.29
CA HIS A 59 -8.86 -1.22 11.10
C HIS A 59 -7.83 -2.10 10.38
N ILE A 60 -6.61 -1.61 10.17
CA ILE A 60 -5.51 -2.42 9.62
C ILE A 60 -5.31 -3.71 10.44
N GLY A 61 -5.46 -3.64 11.77
CA GLY A 61 -5.39 -4.81 12.64
C GLY A 61 -6.53 -5.83 12.44
N LYS A 62 -7.68 -5.41 11.91
CA LYS A 62 -8.78 -6.31 11.50
C LYS A 62 -8.48 -6.91 10.14
N GLU A 63 -8.12 -6.11 9.14
CA GLU A 63 -7.76 -6.60 7.80
C GLU A 63 -6.61 -7.61 7.83
N LEU A 64 -5.63 -7.43 8.72
CA LEU A 64 -4.54 -8.41 8.89
C LEU A 64 -5.04 -9.79 9.37
N LYS A 65 -6.14 -9.84 10.13
CA LYS A 65 -6.77 -11.11 10.53
C LYS A 65 -7.52 -11.72 9.35
N GLU A 66 -8.21 -10.90 8.56
CA GLU A 66 -8.95 -11.35 7.37
C GLU A 66 -7.97 -11.92 6.32
N VAL A 67 -6.83 -11.27 6.08
CA VAL A 67 -5.72 -11.83 5.28
C VAL A 67 -5.19 -13.14 5.86
N ALA A 68 -5.03 -13.24 7.18
CA ALA A 68 -4.55 -14.48 7.80
C ALA A 68 -5.55 -15.64 7.64
N GLU A 69 -6.84 -15.34 7.59
CA GLU A 69 -7.92 -16.32 7.37
C GLU A 69 -8.07 -16.69 5.89
N ASN A 70 -7.86 -15.74 4.97
CA ASN A 70 -8.01 -15.94 3.53
C ASN A 70 -6.89 -15.24 2.71
N PRO A 71 -5.65 -15.77 2.74
CA PRO A 71 -4.47 -15.07 2.19
C PRO A 71 -4.48 -14.94 0.66
N HIS A 72 -5.34 -15.68 -0.03
CA HIS A 72 -5.50 -15.63 -1.49
C HIS A 72 -6.59 -14.66 -1.94
N ASP A 73 -7.29 -14.02 -1.01
CA ASP A 73 -8.18 -12.92 -1.35
C ASP A 73 -7.38 -11.64 -1.59
N LEU A 74 -7.35 -11.21 -2.84
CA LEU A 74 -6.67 -9.98 -3.21
C LEU A 74 -7.32 -8.75 -2.56
N SER A 75 -8.64 -8.76 -2.32
CA SER A 75 -9.35 -7.60 -1.82
C SER A 75 -8.89 -7.20 -0.41
N GLU A 76 -8.65 -8.17 0.46
CA GLU A 76 -8.13 -7.95 1.83
C GLU A 76 -6.75 -7.28 1.84
N TRP A 77 -5.87 -7.66 0.91
CA TRP A 77 -4.59 -6.96 0.73
C TRP A 77 -4.77 -5.52 0.22
N ILE A 78 -5.75 -5.30 -0.64
CA ILE A 78 -6.09 -3.95 -1.14
C ILE A 78 -6.69 -3.09 -0.03
N ASP A 79 -7.47 -3.65 0.89
CA ASP A 79 -8.02 -2.92 2.04
C ASP A 79 -6.91 -2.42 2.97
N ILE A 80 -5.89 -3.25 3.26
CA ILE A 80 -4.67 -2.81 3.97
C ILE A 80 -3.99 -1.66 3.22
N ALA A 81 -3.79 -1.79 1.91
CA ALA A 81 -3.14 -0.77 1.09
C ALA A 81 -3.94 0.56 1.10
N MET A 82 -5.26 0.49 0.96
CA MET A 82 -6.13 1.66 1.01
C MET A 82 -6.08 2.32 2.38
N LEU A 83 -6.14 1.58 3.48
CA LEU A 83 -6.04 2.13 4.84
C LEU A 83 -4.67 2.75 5.12
N ALA A 84 -3.58 2.12 4.65
CA ALA A 84 -2.23 2.65 4.79
C ALA A 84 -2.05 3.97 4.01
N LEU A 85 -2.56 4.03 2.77
CA LEU A 85 -2.58 5.26 1.97
C LEU A 85 -3.47 6.33 2.61
N ASP A 86 -4.58 5.93 3.25
CA ASP A 86 -5.46 6.85 3.99
C ASP A 86 -4.73 7.52 5.15
N GLY A 87 -3.99 6.73 5.92
CA GLY A 87 -3.10 7.24 6.96
C GLY A 87 -2.02 8.16 6.40
N ALA A 88 -1.37 7.77 5.30
CA ALA A 88 -0.29 8.54 4.70
C ALA A 88 -0.75 9.95 4.28
N TRP A 89 -1.85 10.07 3.52
CA TRP A 89 -2.30 11.37 3.07
C TRP A 89 -2.82 12.23 4.22
N ARG A 90 -3.48 11.65 5.23
CA ARG A 90 -3.97 12.39 6.42
C ARG A 90 -2.84 13.04 7.21
N HIS A 91 -1.67 12.41 7.25
CA HIS A 91 -0.47 12.94 7.90
C HIS A 91 0.42 13.80 7.00
N ALA A 92 0.24 13.70 5.68
CA ALA A 92 0.86 14.63 4.72
C ALA A 92 0.14 16.00 4.69
N VAL A 93 -1.14 16.07 5.10
CA VAL A 93 -1.89 17.34 5.13
C VAL A 93 -1.23 18.34 6.06
N ARG A 94 -0.71 19.43 5.49
CA ARG A 94 -0.25 20.62 6.19
C ARG A 94 -0.85 21.85 5.52
N GLY A 95 -1.64 22.63 6.25
CA GLY A 95 -2.13 23.97 5.91
C GLY A 95 -2.63 24.21 4.48
N GLY A 96 -3.96 24.30 4.28
CA GLY A 96 -4.56 24.93 3.09
C GLY A 96 -4.26 24.30 1.71
N ARG A 97 -3.67 23.11 1.66
CA ARG A 97 -3.29 22.43 0.40
C ARG A 97 -4.46 21.78 -0.30
N THR A 98 -4.37 21.69 -1.62
CA THR A 98 -5.34 20.98 -2.47
C THR A 98 -5.15 19.48 -2.35
N HIS A 99 -6.16 18.70 -2.78
CA HIS A 99 -6.07 17.24 -2.80
C HIS A 99 -4.98 16.78 -3.77
N GLU A 100 -4.81 17.49 -4.88
CA GLU A 100 -3.79 17.23 -5.90
C GLU A 100 -2.38 17.40 -5.32
N ASP A 101 -2.13 18.47 -4.56
CA ASP A 101 -0.82 18.70 -3.93
C ASP A 101 -0.47 17.60 -2.92
N ILE A 102 -1.46 17.16 -2.14
CA ILE A 102 -1.29 16.09 -1.15
C ILE A 102 -1.02 14.75 -1.86
N ALA A 103 -1.80 14.43 -2.90
CA ALA A 103 -1.66 13.21 -3.67
C ALA A 103 -0.29 13.11 -4.34
N GLN A 104 0.20 14.20 -4.93
CA GLN A 104 1.53 14.25 -5.55
C GLN A 104 2.65 14.05 -4.53
N GLU A 105 2.54 14.65 -3.34
CA GLU A 105 3.54 14.42 -2.28
C GLU A 105 3.56 12.97 -1.81
N VAL A 106 2.40 12.38 -1.52
CA VAL A 106 2.32 10.97 -1.08
C VAL A 106 2.88 10.04 -2.15
N ALA A 107 2.55 10.29 -3.42
CA ALA A 107 3.11 9.55 -4.55
C ALA A 107 4.64 9.68 -4.63
N ALA A 108 5.19 10.89 -4.47
CA ALA A 108 6.62 11.13 -4.48
C ALA A 108 7.33 10.47 -3.30
N VAL A 109 6.76 10.55 -2.09
CA VAL A 109 7.30 9.90 -0.88
C VAL A 109 7.32 8.39 -1.02
N LEU A 110 6.29 7.80 -1.64
CA LEU A 110 6.25 6.37 -1.96
C LEU A 110 7.44 5.97 -2.86
N GLN A 111 7.71 6.74 -3.92
CA GLN A 111 8.84 6.50 -4.82
C GLN A 111 10.19 6.65 -4.11
N VAL A 112 10.37 7.73 -3.33
CA VAL A 112 11.60 7.94 -2.55
C VAL A 112 11.83 6.81 -1.54
N LYS A 113 10.76 6.31 -0.92
CA LYS A 113 10.85 5.20 0.03
C LYS A 113 11.26 3.90 -0.66
N LEU A 114 10.76 3.63 -1.86
CA LEU A 114 11.17 2.48 -2.66
C LEU A 114 12.65 2.57 -3.04
N VAL A 115 13.09 3.72 -3.57
CA VAL A 115 14.51 3.96 -3.90
C VAL A 115 15.40 3.77 -2.66
N LYS A 116 14.97 4.26 -1.49
CA LYS A 116 15.71 4.03 -0.24
C LYS A 116 15.80 2.53 0.10
N ASN A 117 14.74 1.76 -0.12
CA ASN A 117 14.73 0.32 0.15
C ASN A 117 15.59 -0.46 -0.84
N GLU A 118 15.61 -0.08 -2.12
CA GLU A 118 16.46 -0.70 -3.15
C GLU A 118 17.96 -0.49 -2.87
N ASN A 119 18.32 0.63 -2.25
CA ASN A 119 19.70 0.94 -1.87
C ASN A 119 20.15 0.37 -0.51
N ARG A 120 19.31 -0.43 0.16
CA ARG A 120 19.68 -1.11 1.41
C ARG A 120 20.36 -2.45 1.13
N THR A 121 21.10 -2.91 2.13
CA THR A 121 21.62 -4.29 2.12
C THR A 121 20.56 -5.22 2.70
N TRP A 122 20.20 -6.25 1.95
CA TRP A 122 19.21 -7.26 2.35
C TRP A 122 19.87 -8.65 2.39
N PRO A 123 19.48 -9.52 3.34
CA PRO A 123 19.94 -10.90 3.37
C PRO A 123 19.40 -11.69 2.16
N ASP A 124 20.03 -12.83 1.83
CA ASP A 124 19.49 -13.75 0.82
C ASP A 124 18.19 -14.37 1.32
N TRP A 125 17.07 -13.90 0.76
CA TRP A 125 15.73 -14.32 1.15
C TRP A 125 15.50 -15.83 1.00
N ARG A 126 16.26 -16.52 0.16
CA ARG A 126 16.17 -17.98 -0.05
C ARG A 126 16.60 -18.79 1.17
N LEU A 127 17.31 -18.17 2.10
CA LEU A 127 17.80 -18.80 3.33
C LEU A 127 16.89 -18.49 4.53
N LEU A 128 15.82 -17.72 4.33
CA LEU A 128 14.91 -17.28 5.37
C LEU A 128 13.55 -17.97 5.25
N SER A 129 12.81 -18.03 6.36
CA SER A 129 11.45 -18.56 6.38
C SER A 129 10.48 -17.58 5.70
N GLU A 130 9.55 -18.10 4.91
CA GLU A 130 8.45 -17.32 4.31
C GLU A 130 7.49 -16.71 5.36
N ASP A 131 7.46 -17.28 6.58
CA ASP A 131 6.60 -16.85 7.68
C ASP A 131 7.27 -15.82 8.62
N LYS A 132 8.47 -15.33 8.27
CA LYS A 132 9.24 -14.38 9.09
C LYS A 132 9.56 -13.13 8.30
N ALA A 133 9.53 -12.00 9.00
CA ALA A 133 9.92 -10.72 8.41
C ALA A 133 11.38 -10.77 7.95
N ILE A 134 11.63 -10.29 6.74
CA ILE A 134 12.97 -10.00 6.24
C ILE A 134 13.28 -8.54 6.57
N GLU A 135 14.38 -8.30 7.27
CA GLU A 135 14.86 -6.97 7.61
C GLU A 135 16.16 -6.65 6.87
N HIS A 136 16.37 -5.37 6.57
CA HIS A 136 17.65 -4.89 6.04
C HIS A 136 18.72 -4.90 7.13
N ASP A 137 19.98 -5.04 6.73
CA ASP A 137 21.09 -4.90 7.64
C ASP A 137 21.15 -3.45 8.18
N ARG A 138 21.09 -3.31 9.51
CA ARG A 138 21.17 -2.03 10.22
C ARG A 138 22.55 -1.76 10.82
N THR A 139 23.53 -2.64 10.57
CA THR A 139 24.90 -2.49 11.07
C THR A 139 25.49 -1.20 10.53
N GLY A 140 25.78 -0.25 11.43
CA GLY A 140 26.33 1.06 11.06
C GLY A 140 25.30 2.18 10.86
N GLU A 141 23.98 1.90 10.95
CA GLU A 141 23.00 2.97 11.08
C GLU A 141 23.14 3.59 12.49
N SER A 142 23.58 4.84 12.57
CA SER A 142 23.54 5.59 13.84
C SER A 142 22.10 5.66 14.31
N ALA A 143 21.81 5.17 15.52
CA ALA A 143 20.50 5.26 16.15
C ALA A 143 20.06 6.73 16.16
N GLY A 144 19.25 7.11 15.18
CA GLY A 144 18.69 8.44 15.09
C GLY A 144 17.86 8.64 16.35
N LYS A 145 18.37 9.46 17.28
CA LYS A 145 17.60 9.92 18.43
C LYS A 145 16.32 10.55 17.89
N VAL A 146 15.19 9.90 18.08
CA VAL A 146 13.91 10.60 18.12
C VAL A 146 13.84 11.15 19.55
N GLY A 147 14.47 12.31 19.73
CA GLY A 147 14.47 13.07 20.97
C GLY A 147 13.41 14.16 20.91
N GLU A 148 12.65 14.21 22.00
CA GLU A 148 11.67 15.22 22.48
C GLU A 148 10.35 15.41 21.73
#